data_AF-A0A845RWY9-F1
#
_entry.id   AF-A0A845RWY9-F1
#
_cell.length_a   1.000
_cell.length_b   1.000
_cell.length_c   1.000
_cell.angle_alpha   90.00
_cell.angle_beta   90.00
_cell.angle_gamma   90.00
#
_symmetry.space_group_name_H-M   'P 1'
#
loop_
_entity.id
_entity.type
_entity.pdbx_description
1 polymer ?
#
loop_
_entity_poly.entity_id
_entity_poly.type
_entity_poly.pdbx_seq_one_letter_code
_entity_poly.pdbx_strand_id
1 'polypeptide(L)'
;MNTITDIKEVSELRAISLNLFNKYGFPTKKDEDWKKSTLNNFLENNKKLEIYKDNNETIYDKAFENFNHNKIITVNGLVQKIEFVGKDKDKLIITTINEYYKKNNKYLSKLFSNKKNPLVAANNALATSGFYLEIKDNLDLPIIIYHQFNSKIDQMQLHQKNYIYINKNSKAVLFEKFINENIKTFISINTNIDVEKNSHIKNYILNSHNTENCIFRFKKVNIAASA
;
A
#
# COMPACT_ATOMS: atom_id res chain seq x y z
N MET A 1 -27.25 6.63 11.75
CA MET A 1 -25.82 6.44 11.41
C MET A 1 -25.74 5.36 10.37
N ASN A 2 -25.38 5.69 9.13
CA ASN A 2 -25.24 4.69 8.08
C ASN A 2 -24.06 3.77 8.42
N THR A 3 -24.25 2.47 8.30
CA THR A 3 -23.17 1.49 8.40
C THR A 3 -22.23 1.67 7.21
N ILE A 4 -20.91 1.50 7.41
CA ILE A 4 -19.88 1.69 6.35
C ILE A 4 -20.17 0.83 5.10
N THR A 5 -20.96 -0.23 5.26
CA THR A 5 -21.39 -1.14 4.20
C THR A 5 -22.29 -0.49 3.14
N ASP A 6 -22.98 0.61 3.45
CA ASP A 6 -23.96 1.24 2.55
C ASP A 6 -23.38 2.42 1.74
N ILE A 7 -22.13 2.80 2.04
CA ILE A 7 -21.45 3.94 1.43
C ILE A 7 -20.75 3.52 0.15
N LYS A 8 -21.13 4.15 -0.96
CA LYS A 8 -20.57 3.90 -2.30
C LYS A 8 -19.56 4.94 -2.75
N GLU A 9 -19.46 6.07 -2.05
CA GLU A 9 -18.53 7.14 -2.41
C GLU A 9 -17.26 7.11 -1.56
N VAL A 10 -16.11 7.18 -2.23
CA VAL A 10 -14.80 7.20 -1.56
C VAL A 10 -14.57 8.47 -0.74
N SER A 11 -15.14 9.60 -1.17
CA SER A 11 -15.16 10.87 -0.41
C SER A 11 -15.75 10.68 0.98
N GLU A 12 -16.91 10.04 1.09
CA GLU A 12 -17.59 9.76 2.36
C GLU A 12 -16.79 8.79 3.23
N LEU A 13 -16.23 7.73 2.64
CA LEU A 13 -15.36 6.78 3.37
C LEU A 13 -14.09 7.45 3.91
N ARG A 14 -13.49 8.37 3.14
CA ARG A 14 -12.36 9.20 3.57
C ARG A 14 -12.76 10.13 4.71
N ALA A 15 -13.91 10.80 4.62
CA ALA A 15 -14.41 11.69 5.67
C ALA A 15 -14.68 10.94 7.00
N ILE A 16 -15.27 9.75 6.93
CA ILE A 16 -15.46 8.89 8.11
C ILE A 16 -14.11 8.49 8.73
N SER A 17 -13.14 8.13 7.89
CA SER A 17 -11.80 7.75 8.35
C SER A 17 -11.06 8.93 8.97
N LEU A 18 -11.24 10.13 8.41
CA LEU A 18 -10.67 11.36 8.95
C LEU A 18 -11.28 11.71 10.31
N ASN A 19 -12.60 11.63 10.45
CA ASN A 19 -13.28 11.85 11.73
C ASN A 19 -12.82 10.87 12.80
N LEU A 20 -12.62 9.60 12.41
CA LEU A 20 -12.10 8.59 13.30
C LEU A 20 -10.67 8.90 13.74
N PHE A 21 -9.80 9.31 12.81
CA PHE A 21 -8.44 9.73 13.13
C PHE A 21 -8.43 10.99 14.01
N ASN A 22 -9.24 12.01 13.71
CA ASN A 22 -9.34 13.22 14.52
C ASN A 22 -9.81 12.94 15.96
N LYS A 23 -10.65 11.92 16.14
CA LYS A 23 -11.11 11.50 17.48
C LYS A 23 -10.00 10.88 18.32
N TYR A 24 -9.13 10.06 17.74
CA TYR A 24 -8.13 9.28 18.48
C TYR A 24 -6.70 9.83 18.38
N GLY A 25 -6.40 10.63 17.36
CA GLY A 25 -5.08 11.16 17.07
C GLY A 25 -4.05 10.09 16.70
N PHE A 26 -2.79 10.50 16.65
CA PHE A 26 -1.67 9.56 16.58
C PHE A 26 -1.57 8.77 17.90
N PRO A 27 -1.25 7.46 17.84
CA PRO A 27 -1.01 6.69 19.04
C PRO A 27 0.17 7.19 19.85
N THR A 28 0.03 7.14 21.16
CA THR A 28 0.97 7.66 22.16
C THR A 28 1.66 6.54 22.93
N LYS A 29 2.69 6.87 23.73
CA LYS A 29 3.32 5.90 24.65
C LYS A 29 2.37 5.37 25.73
N LYS A 30 1.20 6.00 25.93
CA LYS A 30 0.15 5.53 26.85
C LYS A 30 -0.67 4.38 26.26
N ASP A 31 -0.71 4.27 24.93
CA ASP A 31 -1.37 3.16 24.25
C ASP A 31 -0.46 1.92 24.30
N GLU A 32 -0.97 0.83 24.86
CA GLU A 32 -0.17 -0.37 25.15
C GLU A 32 0.55 -0.92 23.91
N ASP A 33 -0.17 -1.02 22.79
CA ASP A 33 0.34 -1.48 21.49
C ASP A 33 1.48 -0.60 20.94
N TRP A 34 1.64 0.63 21.45
CA TRP A 34 2.56 1.64 20.93
C TRP A 34 3.64 2.07 21.91
N LYS A 35 3.63 1.54 23.14
CA LYS A 35 4.56 1.90 24.22
C LYS A 35 6.04 1.78 23.82
N LYS A 36 6.37 0.77 23.01
CA LYS A 36 7.73 0.50 22.51
C LYS A 36 7.97 0.97 21.06
N SER A 37 6.99 1.61 20.43
CA SER A 37 7.10 2.08 19.06
C SER A 37 7.98 3.33 18.97
N THR A 38 8.80 3.41 17.91
CA THR A 38 9.59 4.61 17.59
C THR A 38 8.75 5.75 17.02
N LEU A 39 7.47 5.52 16.72
CA LEU A 39 6.55 6.51 16.16
C LEU A 39 6.52 7.80 16.97
N ASN A 40 6.34 7.71 18.29
CA ASN A 40 6.25 8.88 19.14
C ASN A 40 7.52 9.73 19.11
N ASN A 41 8.69 9.09 19.22
CA ASN A 41 9.97 9.78 19.12
C ASN A 41 10.16 10.41 17.73
N PHE A 42 9.75 9.72 16.67
CA PHE A 42 9.80 10.27 15.33
C PHE A 42 8.92 11.51 15.18
N LEU A 43 7.65 11.46 15.62
CA LEU A 43 6.71 12.58 15.51
C LEU A 43 7.11 13.77 16.39
N GLU A 44 7.65 13.52 17.60
CA GLU A 44 8.18 14.55 18.50
C GLU A 44 9.33 15.35 17.85
N ASN A 45 10.20 14.66 17.09
CA ASN A 45 11.34 15.25 16.39
C ASN A 45 11.00 15.82 15.00
N ASN A 46 9.82 15.49 14.45
CA ASN A 46 9.39 15.91 13.11
C ASN A 46 7.97 16.50 13.17
N LYS A 47 7.83 17.70 13.75
CA LYS A 47 6.53 18.31 14.10
C LYS A 47 5.72 18.86 12.93
N LYS A 48 6.31 18.97 11.73
CA LYS A 48 5.67 19.54 10.53
C LYS A 48 5.95 18.63 9.35
N LEU A 49 5.12 17.61 9.17
CA LEU A 49 5.18 16.70 8.04
C LEU A 49 4.04 17.04 7.09
N GLU A 50 4.34 17.70 5.99
CA GLU A 50 3.34 17.94 4.95
C GLU A 50 2.97 16.64 4.23
N ILE A 51 1.72 16.51 3.80
CA ILE A 51 1.28 15.34 3.03
C ILE A 51 1.80 15.47 1.61
N TYR A 52 2.64 14.52 1.19
CA TYR A 52 3.08 14.44 -0.18
C TYR A 52 1.90 14.06 -1.09
N LYS A 53 1.77 14.79 -2.19
CA LYS A 53 0.88 14.44 -3.29
C LYS A 53 1.74 13.81 -4.37
N ASP A 54 1.32 12.65 -4.85
CA ASP A 54 2.06 11.95 -5.89
C ASP A 54 2.20 12.76 -7.16
N ASN A 55 3.37 12.65 -7.75
CA ASN A 55 3.70 13.17 -9.06
C ASN A 55 4.67 12.20 -9.75
N ASN A 56 4.85 12.38 -11.06
CA ASN A 56 5.93 11.69 -11.77
C ASN A 56 7.28 12.22 -11.29
N GLU A 57 8.15 11.31 -10.87
CA GLU A 57 9.50 11.57 -10.39
C GLU A 57 10.53 10.70 -11.11
N THR A 58 11.82 10.91 -10.85
CA THR A 58 12.87 10.09 -11.48
C THR A 58 12.87 8.67 -10.93
N ILE A 59 12.99 7.68 -11.83
CA ILE A 59 13.22 6.28 -11.49
C ILE A 59 14.73 6.05 -11.32
N TYR A 60 15.13 5.35 -10.26
CA TYR A 60 16.52 4.99 -10.00
C TYR A 60 16.77 3.51 -10.31
N ASP A 61 17.51 3.22 -11.38
CA ASP A 61 17.67 1.84 -11.89
C ASP A 61 18.70 0.99 -11.12
N LYS A 62 19.45 1.59 -10.19
CA LYS A 62 20.63 0.96 -9.53
C LYS A 62 20.32 -0.27 -8.64
N ALA A 63 19.06 -0.65 -8.47
CA ALA A 63 18.64 -1.67 -7.52
C ALA A 63 17.72 -2.75 -8.11
N PHE A 64 17.61 -2.87 -9.44
CA PHE A 64 16.80 -3.91 -10.07
C PHE A 64 17.50 -5.27 -10.08
N GLU A 65 16.71 -6.33 -9.89
CA GLU A 65 17.21 -7.70 -9.93
C GLU A 65 17.63 -8.10 -11.34
N ASN A 66 18.71 -8.86 -11.45
CA ASN A 66 19.29 -9.28 -12.73
C ASN A 66 18.85 -10.69 -13.15
N PHE A 67 17.55 -10.95 -13.12
CA PHE A 67 16.95 -12.18 -13.65
C PHE A 67 15.61 -11.86 -14.32
N ASN A 68 15.02 -12.80 -15.04
CA ASN A 68 13.76 -12.57 -15.76
C ASN A 68 12.55 -12.52 -14.80
N HIS A 69 11.79 -11.43 -14.79
CA HIS A 69 10.62 -11.24 -13.94
C HIS A 69 9.69 -10.14 -14.46
N ASN A 70 8.42 -10.18 -14.04
CA ASN A 70 7.47 -9.10 -14.26
C ASN A 70 7.80 -7.93 -13.31
N LYS A 71 7.87 -6.69 -13.82
CA LYS A 71 8.27 -5.51 -13.05
C LYS A 71 7.14 -4.53 -12.88
N ILE A 72 6.99 -4.01 -11.67
CA ILE A 72 6.21 -2.83 -11.36
C ILE A 72 7.12 -1.89 -10.57
N ILE A 73 7.29 -0.67 -11.06
CA ILE A 73 8.12 0.35 -10.40
C ILE A 73 7.20 1.43 -9.88
N THR A 74 7.22 1.61 -8.56
CA THR A 74 6.52 2.71 -7.89
C THR A 74 7.53 3.71 -7.36
N VAL A 75 7.35 5.00 -7.64
CA VAL A 75 8.16 6.08 -7.06
C VAL A 75 7.26 6.94 -6.20
N ASN A 76 7.62 7.11 -4.92
CA ASN A 76 6.84 7.86 -3.93
C ASN A 76 5.34 7.47 -3.90
N GLY A 77 5.07 6.16 -4.08
CA GLY A 77 3.73 5.59 -4.07
C GLY A 77 2.98 5.58 -5.42
N LEU A 78 3.48 6.27 -6.45
CA LEU A 78 2.88 6.28 -7.79
C LEU A 78 3.49 5.17 -8.67
N VAL A 79 2.65 4.38 -9.35
CA VAL A 79 3.13 3.45 -10.37
C VAL A 79 3.56 4.24 -11.60
N GLN A 80 4.85 4.17 -11.95
CA GLN A 80 5.40 4.94 -13.07
C GLN A 80 5.86 4.08 -14.25
N LYS A 81 6.23 2.82 -13.99
CA LYS A 81 6.73 1.93 -15.04
C LYS A 81 6.34 0.49 -14.76
N ILE A 82 5.94 -0.20 -15.82
CA ILE A 82 5.49 -1.59 -15.78
C ILE A 82 6.17 -2.32 -16.95
N GLU A 83 6.78 -3.46 -16.67
CA GLU A 83 7.37 -4.34 -17.69
C GLU A 83 6.89 -5.77 -17.42
N PHE A 84 5.85 -6.21 -18.13
CA PHE A 84 5.38 -7.59 -18.06
C PHE A 84 5.93 -8.42 -19.21
N VAL A 85 6.28 -9.67 -18.94
CA VAL A 85 7.07 -10.50 -19.84
C VAL A 85 6.22 -11.62 -20.42
N GLY A 86 6.30 -11.81 -21.74
CA GLY A 86 5.69 -12.94 -22.43
C GLY A 86 4.18 -13.06 -22.18
N LYS A 87 3.71 -14.29 -21.93
CA LYS A 87 2.29 -14.61 -21.74
C LYS A 87 1.71 -14.07 -20.41
N ASP A 88 2.55 -13.70 -19.45
CA ASP A 88 2.07 -13.17 -18.17
C ASP A 88 1.43 -11.78 -18.32
N LYS A 89 1.81 -11.02 -19.37
CA LYS A 89 1.21 -9.72 -19.66
C LYS A 89 -0.32 -9.80 -19.78
N ASP A 90 -0.84 -10.86 -20.38
CA ASP A 90 -2.27 -11.04 -20.59
C ASP A 90 -2.99 -11.48 -19.30
N LYS A 91 -2.24 -11.90 -18.28
CA LYS A 91 -2.75 -12.38 -16.98
C LYS A 91 -2.74 -11.29 -15.90
N LEU A 92 -2.14 -10.13 -16.17
CA LEU A 92 -1.93 -9.05 -15.21
C LEU A 92 -2.72 -7.80 -15.58
N ILE A 93 -3.43 -7.23 -14.61
CA ILE A 93 -4.05 -5.90 -14.74
C ILE A 93 -3.53 -5.03 -13.60
N ILE A 94 -3.11 -3.82 -13.92
CA ILE A 94 -2.70 -2.83 -12.93
C ILE A 94 -3.31 -1.47 -13.26
N THR A 95 -3.82 -0.80 -12.24
CA THR A 95 -4.28 0.59 -12.32
C THR A 95 -3.83 1.34 -11.07
N THR A 96 -3.94 2.66 -11.08
CA THR A 96 -3.85 3.41 -9.82
C THR A 96 -4.99 3.00 -8.89
N ILE A 97 -4.81 3.19 -7.58
CA ILE A 97 -5.86 2.89 -6.61
C ILE A 97 -7.08 3.82 -6.80
N ASN A 98 -6.86 5.08 -7.21
CA ASN A 98 -7.94 6.03 -7.47
C ASN A 98 -8.76 5.64 -8.71
N GLU A 99 -8.13 5.11 -9.77
CA GLU A 99 -8.88 4.57 -10.92
C GLU A 99 -9.68 3.33 -10.56
N TYR A 100 -9.12 2.45 -9.72
CA TYR A 100 -9.84 1.29 -9.21
C TYR A 100 -11.12 1.72 -8.47
N TYR A 101 -11.02 2.72 -7.61
CA TYR A 101 -12.17 3.27 -6.89
C TYR A 101 -13.26 3.84 -7.79
N LYS A 102 -12.89 4.49 -8.90
CA LYS A 102 -13.87 5.02 -9.86
C LYS A 102 -14.60 3.92 -10.63
N LYS A 103 -13.95 2.78 -10.86
CA LYS A 103 -14.46 1.68 -11.69
C LYS A 103 -15.20 0.60 -10.89
N ASN A 104 -14.90 0.43 -9.61
CA ASN A 104 -15.36 -0.72 -8.83
C ASN A 104 -15.81 -0.35 -7.42
N ASN A 105 -17.09 -0.59 -7.13
CA ASN A 105 -17.67 -0.34 -5.81
C ASN A 105 -17.75 -1.59 -4.92
N LYS A 106 -17.48 -2.79 -5.44
CA LYS A 106 -17.77 -4.06 -4.76
C LYS A 106 -16.95 -4.27 -3.49
N TYR A 107 -15.68 -3.86 -3.49
CA TYR A 107 -14.75 -4.10 -2.37
C TYR A 107 -14.41 -2.82 -1.59
N LEU A 108 -15.00 -1.66 -1.93
CA LEU A 108 -14.67 -0.37 -1.31
C LEU A 108 -14.81 -0.36 0.21
N SER A 109 -15.98 -0.76 0.74
CA SER A 109 -16.23 -0.78 2.19
C SER A 109 -15.23 -1.67 2.93
N LYS A 110 -14.82 -2.78 2.31
CA LYS A 110 -13.78 -3.68 2.83
C LYS A 110 -12.40 -3.01 2.85
N LEU A 111 -12.02 -2.28 1.81
CA LEU A 111 -10.74 -1.56 1.75
C LEU A 111 -10.63 -0.42 2.78
N PHE A 112 -11.75 0.09 3.29
CA PHE A 112 -11.80 1.10 4.36
C PHE A 112 -12.11 0.51 5.75
N SER A 113 -12.24 -0.82 5.85
CA SER A 113 -12.58 -1.52 7.09
C SER A 113 -11.37 -1.71 8.01
N ASN A 114 -11.14 -0.78 8.95
CA ASN A 114 -10.42 -1.05 10.21
C ASN A 114 -10.56 0.12 11.19
N LYS A 115 -11.60 0.10 12.03
CA LYS A 115 -11.93 1.23 12.92
C LYS A 115 -11.09 1.32 14.20
N LYS A 116 -10.23 0.35 14.49
CA LYS A 116 -9.51 0.29 15.78
C LYS A 116 -8.10 0.87 15.72
N ASN A 117 -7.42 0.81 14.58
CA ASN A 117 -6.07 1.33 14.46
C ASN A 117 -6.09 2.76 13.88
N PRO A 118 -5.66 3.79 14.65
CA PRO A 118 -5.70 5.17 14.19
C PRO A 118 -4.79 5.45 12.99
N LEU A 119 -3.67 4.74 12.82
CA LEU A 119 -2.82 4.92 11.63
C LEU A 119 -3.45 4.34 10.37
N VAL A 120 -4.24 3.27 10.50
CA VAL A 120 -5.05 2.76 9.39
C VAL A 120 -6.16 3.75 9.03
N ALA A 121 -6.77 4.39 10.03
CA ALA A 121 -7.76 5.45 9.82
C ALA A 121 -7.14 6.67 9.10
N ALA A 122 -5.95 7.12 9.54
CA ALA A 122 -5.20 8.18 8.89
C ALA A 122 -4.90 7.85 7.43
N ASN A 123 -4.37 6.66 7.15
CA ASN A 123 -4.10 6.24 5.77
C ASN A 123 -5.38 6.15 4.94
N ASN A 124 -6.46 5.59 5.48
CA ASN A 124 -7.75 5.55 4.78
C ASN A 124 -8.25 6.95 4.41
N ALA A 125 -8.03 7.94 5.28
CA ALA A 125 -8.42 9.32 5.03
C ALA A 125 -7.51 10.02 4.00
N LEU A 126 -6.20 9.80 4.08
CA LEU A 126 -5.19 10.66 3.45
C LEU A 126 -4.51 10.02 2.23
N ALA A 127 -4.65 8.71 2.01
CA ALA A 127 -3.95 8.05 0.91
C ALA A 127 -4.42 8.57 -0.45
N THR A 128 -3.49 9.21 -1.17
CA THR A 128 -3.63 9.67 -2.55
C THR A 128 -3.01 8.72 -3.56
N SER A 129 -2.10 7.85 -3.11
CA SER A 129 -1.22 7.04 -3.95
C SER A 129 -1.41 5.54 -3.73
N GLY A 130 -0.82 4.75 -4.64
CA GLY A 130 -0.85 3.30 -4.64
C GLY A 130 -1.60 2.71 -5.82
N PHE A 131 -1.81 1.39 -5.79
CA PHE A 131 -2.26 0.65 -6.97
C PHE A 131 -3.28 -0.44 -6.66
N TYR A 132 -4.02 -0.82 -7.70
CA TYR A 132 -4.70 -2.10 -7.79
C TYR A 132 -3.91 -3.03 -8.70
N LEU A 133 -3.64 -4.25 -8.26
CA LEU A 133 -3.01 -5.30 -9.05
C LEU A 133 -3.89 -6.55 -9.04
N GLU A 134 -4.29 -7.01 -10.22
CA GLU A 134 -5.06 -8.23 -10.40
C GLU A 134 -4.23 -9.29 -11.12
N ILE A 135 -4.24 -10.49 -10.56
CA ILE A 135 -3.63 -11.68 -11.12
C ILE A 135 -4.74 -12.63 -11.55
N LYS A 136 -4.96 -12.71 -12.87
CA LYS A 136 -6.08 -13.44 -13.48
C LYS A 136 -5.87 -14.95 -13.55
N ASP A 137 -4.63 -15.40 -13.66
CA ASP A 137 -4.25 -16.80 -13.79
C ASP A 137 -2.83 -17.04 -13.25
N ASN A 138 -2.37 -18.27 -13.27
CA ASN A 138 -1.01 -18.71 -12.93
C ASN A 138 0.05 -17.92 -13.70
N LEU A 139 0.98 -17.31 -12.97
CA LEU A 139 2.12 -16.62 -13.56
C LEU A 139 3.29 -17.57 -13.71
N ASP A 140 3.96 -17.47 -14.86
CA ASP A 140 5.15 -18.26 -15.16
C ASP A 140 6.39 -17.62 -14.50
N LEU A 141 6.38 -16.29 -14.35
CA LEU A 141 7.45 -15.51 -13.73
C LEU A 141 6.96 -14.79 -12.46
N PRO A 142 7.85 -14.57 -11.47
CA PRO A 142 7.51 -13.76 -10.31
C PRO A 142 7.24 -12.30 -10.72
N ILE A 143 6.45 -11.61 -9.91
CA ILE A 143 6.30 -10.16 -9.96
C ILE A 143 7.23 -9.56 -8.92
N ILE A 144 8.04 -8.58 -9.31
CA ILE A 144 8.77 -7.72 -8.39
C ILE A 144 8.17 -6.31 -8.43
N ILE A 145 7.76 -5.83 -7.26
CA ILE A 145 7.33 -4.46 -7.05
C ILE A 145 8.48 -3.70 -6.40
N TYR A 146 9.10 -2.81 -7.16
CA TYR A 146 10.16 -1.93 -6.68
C TYR A 146 9.54 -0.65 -6.13
N HIS A 147 9.51 -0.54 -4.81
CA HIS A 147 9.08 0.65 -4.09
C HIS A 147 10.26 1.58 -3.87
N GLN A 148 10.36 2.62 -4.70
CA GLN A 148 11.38 3.66 -4.59
C GLN A 148 10.82 4.85 -3.84
N PHE A 149 11.52 5.27 -2.80
CA PHE A 149 11.24 6.49 -2.06
C PHE A 149 12.46 7.39 -2.13
N ASN A 150 12.30 8.59 -2.70
CA ASN A 150 13.41 9.49 -3.00
C ASN A 150 13.36 10.78 -2.18
N SER A 151 14.40 11.59 -2.26
CA SER A 151 14.53 12.80 -1.42
C SER A 151 13.45 13.87 -1.62
N LYS A 152 12.59 13.75 -2.65
CA LYS A 152 11.43 14.66 -2.82
C LYS A 152 10.40 14.53 -1.70
N ILE A 153 10.41 13.42 -0.97
CA ILE A 153 9.52 13.20 0.18
C ILE A 153 10.24 13.31 1.53
N ASP A 154 11.45 13.89 1.56
CA ASP A 154 12.16 14.14 2.81
C ASP A 154 11.34 15.02 3.74
N GLN A 155 11.27 14.66 5.03
CA GLN A 155 10.49 15.40 6.03
C GLN A 155 9.00 15.56 5.67
N MET A 156 8.45 14.68 4.84
CA MET A 156 7.03 14.64 4.51
C MET A 156 6.34 13.42 5.12
N GLN A 157 5.02 13.34 4.95
CA GLN A 157 4.27 12.12 5.14
C GLN A 157 3.73 11.61 3.81
N LEU A 158 3.90 10.31 3.56
CA LEU A 158 3.35 9.61 2.40
C LEU A 158 2.34 8.57 2.86
N HIS A 159 1.14 8.60 2.28
CA HIS A 159 0.09 7.62 2.53
C HIS A 159 -0.22 6.85 1.25
N GLN A 160 0.13 5.57 1.24
CA GLN A 160 -0.05 4.67 0.11
C GLN A 160 -1.09 3.61 0.45
N LYS A 161 -1.97 3.32 -0.52
CA LYS A 161 -2.91 2.20 -0.43
C LYS A 161 -2.83 1.29 -1.65
N ASN A 162 -2.56 0.01 -1.38
CA ASN A 162 -2.42 -1.03 -2.39
C ASN A 162 -3.55 -2.05 -2.23
N TYR A 163 -4.06 -2.54 -3.34
CA TYR A 163 -4.99 -3.66 -3.38
C TYR A 163 -4.50 -4.71 -4.38
N ILE A 164 -4.24 -5.92 -3.90
CA ILE A 164 -3.82 -7.05 -4.71
C ILE A 164 -4.93 -8.09 -4.69
N TYR A 165 -5.42 -8.48 -5.86
CA TYR A 165 -6.50 -9.45 -6.03
C TYR A 165 -6.01 -10.65 -6.84
N ILE A 166 -6.07 -11.83 -6.23
CA ILE A 166 -5.66 -13.10 -6.82
C ILE A 166 -6.92 -13.87 -7.18
N ASN A 167 -7.20 -14.01 -8.48
CA ASN A 167 -8.38 -14.75 -8.96
C ASN A 167 -8.30 -16.25 -8.62
N LYS A 168 -9.44 -16.93 -8.75
CA LYS A 168 -9.59 -18.38 -8.47
C LYS A 168 -8.61 -19.21 -9.31
N ASN A 169 -8.07 -20.27 -8.71
CA ASN A 169 -7.14 -21.20 -9.35
C ASN A 169 -5.82 -20.56 -9.84
N SER A 170 -5.46 -19.38 -9.35
CA SER A 170 -4.24 -18.66 -9.75
C SER A 170 -3.10 -18.89 -8.76
N LYS A 171 -1.87 -18.96 -9.28
CA LYS A 171 -0.64 -19.05 -8.50
C LYS A 171 0.33 -17.95 -8.89
N ALA A 172 0.90 -17.27 -7.90
CA ALA A 172 1.88 -16.24 -8.14
C ALA A 172 2.93 -16.16 -7.02
N VAL A 173 4.09 -15.62 -7.38
CA VAL A 173 5.13 -15.19 -6.44
C VAL A 173 5.27 -13.68 -6.58
N LEU A 174 5.10 -12.97 -5.46
CA LEU A 174 5.20 -11.53 -5.37
C LEU A 174 6.38 -11.18 -4.45
N PHE A 175 7.31 -10.38 -4.95
CA PHE A 175 8.42 -9.83 -4.18
C PHE A 175 8.31 -8.30 -4.10
N GLU A 176 8.15 -7.76 -2.90
CA GLU A 176 8.13 -6.32 -2.63
C GLU A 176 9.51 -5.87 -2.17
N LYS A 177 10.20 -5.09 -3.00
CA LYS A 177 11.54 -4.55 -2.70
C LYS A 177 11.46 -3.05 -2.44
N PHE A 178 11.76 -2.64 -1.21
CA PHE A 178 11.78 -1.24 -0.81
C PHE A 178 13.21 -0.68 -0.87
N ILE A 179 13.34 0.45 -1.56
CA ILE A 179 14.54 1.24 -1.77
C ILE A 179 14.25 2.62 -1.20
N ASN A 180 14.86 2.92 -0.06
CA ASN A 180 14.62 4.17 0.66
C ASN A 180 15.87 5.06 0.53
N GLU A 181 15.80 6.10 -0.30
CA GLU A 181 16.81 7.17 -0.38
C GLU A 181 16.35 8.44 0.35
N ASN A 182 15.08 8.48 0.73
CA ASN A 182 14.48 9.54 1.53
C ASN A 182 14.87 9.43 3.01
N ILE A 183 14.80 10.56 3.72
CA ILE A 183 15.08 10.67 5.15
C ILE A 183 13.97 11.41 5.91
N LYS A 184 13.82 11.06 7.19
CA LYS A 184 12.89 11.72 8.12
C LYS A 184 11.44 11.77 7.60
N THR A 185 11.04 10.78 6.80
CA THR A 185 9.69 10.69 6.22
C THR A 185 8.83 9.76 7.06
N PHE A 186 7.56 10.12 7.25
CA PHE A 186 6.55 9.17 7.73
C PHE A 186 5.89 8.46 6.55
N ILE A 187 6.06 7.15 6.42
CA ILE A 187 5.49 6.38 5.31
C ILE A 187 4.44 5.43 5.89
N SER A 188 3.19 5.62 5.49
CA SER A 188 2.08 4.74 5.84
C SER A 188 1.63 3.94 4.62
N ILE A 189 1.72 2.62 4.68
CA ILE A 189 1.35 1.72 3.57
C ILE A 189 0.29 0.74 4.04
N ASN A 190 -0.91 0.86 3.50
CA ASN A 190 -1.98 -0.11 3.69
C ASN A 190 -2.08 -1.01 2.47
N THR A 191 -1.89 -2.32 2.65
CA THR A 191 -2.03 -3.30 1.57
C THR A 191 -3.13 -4.30 1.89
N ASN A 192 -4.13 -4.36 1.03
CA ASN A 192 -5.14 -5.41 1.05
C ASN A 192 -4.76 -6.48 0.03
N ILE A 193 -4.80 -7.75 0.44
CA ILE A 193 -4.60 -8.89 -0.45
C ILE A 193 -5.81 -9.80 -0.31
N ASP A 194 -6.50 -10.05 -1.43
CA ASP A 194 -7.62 -10.98 -1.50
C ASP A 194 -7.21 -12.17 -2.34
N VAL A 195 -7.29 -13.37 -1.74
CA VAL A 195 -6.91 -14.63 -2.35
C VAL A 195 -8.15 -15.48 -2.53
N GLU A 196 -8.59 -15.66 -3.77
CA GLU A 196 -9.78 -16.45 -4.09
C GLU A 196 -9.56 -17.96 -3.95
N LYS A 197 -10.64 -18.73 -4.07
CA LYS A 197 -10.63 -20.19 -3.89
C LYS A 197 -9.61 -20.88 -4.80
N ASN A 198 -8.93 -21.89 -4.24
CA ASN A 198 -7.90 -22.70 -4.91
C ASN A 198 -6.68 -21.91 -5.42
N SER A 199 -6.47 -20.69 -4.91
CA SER A 199 -5.37 -19.83 -5.33
C SER A 199 -4.25 -19.82 -4.30
N HIS A 200 -3.02 -19.59 -4.78
CA HIS A 200 -1.83 -19.62 -3.94
C HIS A 200 -0.94 -18.41 -4.23
N ILE A 201 -0.58 -17.68 -3.19
CA ILE A 201 0.33 -16.53 -3.29
C ILE A 201 1.49 -16.74 -2.34
N LYS A 202 2.72 -16.49 -2.81
CA LYS A 202 3.90 -16.30 -1.96
C LYS A 202 4.27 -14.83 -1.99
N ASN A 203 4.31 -14.18 -0.83
CA ASN A 203 4.69 -12.77 -0.71
C ASN A 203 5.99 -12.65 0.08
N TYR A 204 7.04 -12.14 -0.56
CA TYR A 204 8.32 -11.84 0.06
C TYR A 204 8.48 -10.32 0.16
N ILE A 205 9.08 -9.83 1.23
CA ILE A 205 9.32 -8.41 1.45
C ILE A 205 10.78 -8.20 1.83
N LEU A 206 11.47 -7.33 1.11
CA LEU A 206 12.80 -6.85 1.47
C LEU A 206 12.74 -5.34 1.70
N ASN A 207 13.02 -4.91 2.93
CA ASN A 207 13.13 -3.51 3.28
C ASN A 207 14.57 -3.17 3.65
N SER A 208 15.30 -2.58 2.71
CA SER A 208 16.71 -2.21 2.91
C SER A 208 16.86 -0.69 3.07
N HIS A 209 17.93 -0.26 3.75
CA HIS A 209 18.33 1.14 3.86
C HIS A 209 17.29 2.09 4.48
N ASN A 210 16.61 1.65 5.55
CA ASN A 210 15.66 2.50 6.29
C ASN A 210 16.21 2.91 7.66
N THR A 211 17.05 3.95 7.71
CA THR A 211 17.71 4.41 8.95
C THR A 211 16.98 5.56 9.65
N GLU A 212 16.39 6.49 8.89
CA GLU A 212 15.80 7.72 9.44
C GLU A 212 14.29 7.86 9.23
N ASN A 213 13.64 6.96 8.49
CA ASN A 213 12.20 7.03 8.25
C ASN A 213 11.40 6.21 9.27
N CYS A 214 10.19 6.70 9.55
CA CYS A 214 9.19 5.93 10.28
C CYS A 214 8.22 5.32 9.30
N ILE A 215 8.32 3.99 9.10
CA ILE A 215 7.46 3.27 8.16
C ILE A 215 6.45 2.43 8.93
N PHE A 216 5.17 2.75 8.78
CA PHE A 216 4.06 1.93 9.23
C PHE A 216 3.46 1.15 8.07
N ARG A 217 3.52 -0.19 8.13
CA ARG A 217 2.90 -1.07 7.13
C ARG A 217 1.78 -1.86 7.77
N PHE A 218 0.58 -1.74 7.24
CA PHE A 218 -0.56 -2.58 7.60
C PHE A 218 -0.92 -3.46 6.40
N LYS A 219 -0.81 -4.78 6.55
CA LYS A 219 -1.16 -5.74 5.49
C LYS A 219 -2.31 -6.63 5.97
N LYS A 220 -3.43 -6.60 5.25
CA LYS A 220 -4.61 -7.43 5.50
C LYS A 220 -4.74 -8.45 4.39
N VAL A 221 -4.56 -9.72 4.72
CA VAL A 221 -4.72 -10.84 3.78
C VAL A 221 -6.03 -11.55 4.07
N ASN A 222 -6.93 -11.62 3.09
CA ASN A 222 -8.19 -12.35 3.18
C ASN A 222 -8.10 -13.56 2.25
N ILE A 223 -8.24 -14.74 2.81
CA ILE A 223 -8.18 -16.01 2.08
C ILE A 223 -9.60 -16.55 2.00
N ALA A 224 -10.09 -16.81 0.80
CA ALA A 224 -11.38 -17.46 0.62
C ALA A 224 -11.33 -18.86 1.21
N ALA A 225 -12.37 -19.25 1.96
CA ALA A 225 -12.45 -20.59 2.52
C ALA A 225 -12.40 -21.63 1.39
N SER A 226 -11.56 -22.66 1.58
CA SER A 226 -11.57 -23.88 0.75
C SER A 226 -12.97 -24.50 0.81
N ALA A 227 -13.49 -24.89 -0.36
CA ALA A 227 -14.75 -25.64 -0.43
C ALA A 227 -14.56 -27.06 0.12
#